data_AF-A0A520F650-F1
#
_entry.id   AF-A0A520F650-F1
#
_cell.length_a   1.000
_cell.length_b   1.000
_cell.length_c   1.000
_cell.angle_alpha   90.00
_cell.angle_beta   90.00
_cell.angle_gamma   90.00
#
_symmetry.space_group_name_H-M   'P 1'
#
loop_
_entity.id
_entity.type
_entity.pdbx_description
1 polymer ?
#
loop_
_entity_poly.entity_id
_entity_poly.type
_entity_poly.pdbx_seq_one_letter_code
_entity_poly.pdbx_strand_id
1 'polypeptide(L)'
;MVSEFEQDWKQWHADREASYGDPLGWLSLTGLYWLTDEFEIVADLPGRWRADADSVTVEGVDGVTTLNPVEGAPGILVDDGERRIEVIRRTGAVALRVHDPKASTL
;
A
#
# COMPACT_ATOMS: atom_id res chain seq x y z
N MET A 1 19.95 27.52 -24.73
CA MET A 1 20.21 27.18 -23.31
C MET A 1 18.95 26.55 -22.77
N VAL A 2 19.06 25.39 -22.13
CA VAL A 2 17.96 24.70 -21.45
C VAL A 2 17.70 25.44 -20.14
N SER A 3 16.45 25.80 -19.88
CA SER A 3 16.07 26.51 -18.65
C SER A 3 16.23 25.63 -17.40
N GLU A 4 16.37 26.22 -16.22
CA GLU A 4 16.38 25.50 -14.93
C GLU A 4 15.11 24.65 -14.76
N PHE A 5 13.95 25.22 -15.06
CA PHE A 5 12.67 24.50 -15.07
C PHE A 5 12.69 23.25 -15.98
N GLU A 6 13.28 23.35 -17.17
CA GLU A 6 13.37 22.22 -18.10
C GLU A 6 14.30 21.11 -17.56
N GLN A 7 15.34 21.47 -16.80
CA GLN A 7 16.23 20.49 -16.15
C GLN A 7 15.50 19.80 -14.99
N ASP A 8 14.85 20.57 -14.13
CA ASP A 8 14.08 20.05 -13.00
C ASP A 8 12.96 19.10 -13.45
N TRP A 9 12.23 19.50 -14.50
CA TRP A 9 11.18 18.67 -15.07
C TRP A 9 11.73 17.35 -15.63
N LYS A 10 12.86 17.39 -16.35
CA LYS A 10 13.48 16.17 -16.90
C LYS A 10 13.95 15.23 -15.80
N GLN A 11 14.53 15.77 -14.72
CA GLN A 11 14.97 14.97 -13.58
C GLN A 11 13.78 14.31 -12.89
N TRP A 12 12.75 15.09 -12.54
CA TRP A 12 11.52 14.56 -11.95
C TRP A 12 10.87 13.49 -12.84
N HIS A 13 10.82 13.72 -14.15
CA HIS A 13 10.22 12.77 -15.10
C HIS A 13 11.00 11.45 -15.13
N ALA A 14 12.34 11.52 -15.21
CA ALA A 14 13.20 10.34 -15.22
C ALA A 14 13.07 9.55 -13.90
N ASP A 15 13.05 10.23 -12.76
CA ASP A 15 12.87 9.60 -11.44
C ASP A 15 11.49 8.91 -11.35
N ARG A 16 10.46 9.56 -11.89
CA ARG A 16 9.11 8.99 -11.94
C ARG A 16 9.02 7.79 -12.87
N GLU A 17 9.63 7.82 -14.05
CA GLU A 17 9.71 6.66 -14.95
C GLU A 17 10.46 5.51 -14.31
N ALA A 18 11.58 5.77 -13.65
CA ALA A 18 12.35 4.74 -12.94
C ALA A 18 11.51 4.07 -11.83
N SER A 19 10.68 4.84 -11.12
CA SER A 19 9.82 4.32 -10.05
C SER A 19 8.78 3.29 -10.53
N TYR A 20 8.38 3.35 -11.81
CA TYR A 20 7.43 2.40 -12.39
C TYR A 20 8.03 1.01 -12.59
N GLY A 21 9.36 0.88 -12.53
CA GLY A 21 10.05 -0.41 -12.61
C GLY A 21 10.15 -1.16 -11.28
N ASP A 22 9.70 -0.60 -10.15
CA ASP A 22 9.71 -1.32 -8.87
C ASP A 22 8.74 -2.52 -8.92
N PRO A 23 9.24 -3.77 -8.78
CA PRO A 23 8.40 -4.98 -8.82
C PRO A 23 7.29 -4.99 -7.76
N LEU A 24 7.47 -4.26 -6.66
CA LEU A 24 6.50 -4.11 -5.57
C LEU A 24 6.06 -2.64 -5.40
N GLY A 25 6.18 -1.86 -6.49
CA GLY A 25 5.80 -0.45 -6.54
C GLY A 25 4.33 -0.20 -6.87
N TRP A 26 3.97 1.07 -7.05
CA TRP A 26 2.60 1.52 -7.27
C TRP A 26 1.82 0.75 -8.36
N LEU A 27 2.50 0.30 -9.41
CA LEU A 27 1.88 -0.37 -10.56
C LEU A 27 1.77 -1.89 -10.41
N SER A 28 2.27 -2.49 -9.32
CA SER A 28 2.27 -3.94 -9.12
C SER A 28 1.20 -4.44 -8.16
N LEU A 29 0.09 -3.72 -8.06
CA LEU A 29 -1.03 -4.11 -7.20
C LEU A 29 -1.65 -5.42 -7.70
N THR A 30 -1.67 -6.43 -6.84
CA THR A 30 -2.27 -7.76 -7.10
C THR A 30 -3.58 -7.98 -6.34
N GLY A 31 -3.88 -7.16 -5.34
CA GLY A 31 -5.14 -7.20 -4.59
C GLY A 31 -5.53 -5.87 -3.94
N LEU A 32 -6.83 -5.62 -3.82
CA LEU A 32 -7.40 -4.48 -3.09
C LEU A 32 -8.58 -4.96 -2.25
N TYR A 33 -8.49 -4.80 -0.93
CA TYR A 33 -9.50 -5.28 0.02
C TYR A 33 -9.91 -4.13 0.94
N TRP A 34 -11.18 -3.77 0.94
CA TRP A 34 -11.72 -2.79 1.88
C TRP A 34 -12.05 -3.47 3.20
N LEU A 35 -11.65 -2.84 4.30
CA LEU A 35 -11.88 -3.38 5.64
C LEU A 35 -13.22 -2.92 6.21
N THR A 36 -13.77 -3.75 7.09
CA THR A 36 -14.94 -3.43 7.93
C THR A 36 -14.52 -3.16 9.38
N ASP A 37 -15.48 -2.78 10.22
CA ASP A 37 -15.27 -2.62 11.68
C ASP A 37 -15.26 -3.95 12.44
N GLU A 38 -15.57 -5.06 11.77
CA GLU A 38 -15.45 -6.42 12.29
C GLU A 38 -14.10 -7.03 11.89
N PHE A 39 -13.56 -7.87 12.78
CA PHE A 39 -12.32 -8.60 12.47
C PHE A 39 -12.56 -9.67 11.41
N GLU A 40 -11.79 -9.63 10.33
CA GLU A 40 -11.83 -10.60 9.25
C GLU A 40 -10.44 -11.10 8.84
N ILE A 41 -10.37 -12.34 8.38
CA ILE A 41 -9.19 -12.85 7.67
C ILE A 41 -9.35 -12.43 6.21
N VAL A 42 -8.43 -11.61 5.73
CA VAL A 42 -8.47 -11.08 4.37
C VAL A 42 -7.66 -11.99 3.46
N ALA A 43 -8.34 -12.73 2.58
CA ALA A 43 -7.70 -13.68 1.66
C ALA A 43 -6.70 -14.62 2.38
N ASP A 44 -5.43 -14.61 1.96
CA ASP A 44 -4.32 -15.33 2.57
C ASP A 44 -3.34 -14.39 3.32
N LEU A 45 -3.78 -13.18 3.66
CA LEU A 45 -2.99 -12.24 4.45
C LEU A 45 -2.81 -12.77 5.89
N PRO A 46 -1.66 -12.49 6.52
CA PRO A 46 -1.42 -12.93 7.90
C PRO A 46 -2.36 -12.20 8.85
N GLY A 47 -2.76 -12.90 9.90
CA GLY A 47 -3.60 -12.35 10.97
C GLY A 47 -5.05 -12.05 10.55
N ARG A 48 -5.71 -11.25 11.38
CA ARG A 48 -7.05 -10.72 11.14
C ARG A 48 -7.05 -9.21 11.25
N TRP A 49 -7.84 -8.57 10.42
CA TRP A 49 -7.82 -7.13 10.19
C TRP A 49 -9.21 -6.55 10.46
N ARG A 50 -9.23 -5.34 10.98
CA ARG A 50 -10.42 -4.48 11.00
C ARG A 50 -10.00 -3.02 10.90
N ALA A 51 -10.91 -2.17 10.48
CA ALA A 51 -10.72 -0.73 10.46
C ALA A 51 -11.92 0.01 11.06
N ASP A 52 -11.62 1.10 11.75
CA ASP A 52 -12.61 2.07 12.19
C ASP A 52 -12.36 3.44 11.52
N ALA A 53 -13.04 4.47 12.04
CA ALA A 53 -12.94 5.83 11.54
C ALA A 53 -11.49 6.38 11.53
N ASP A 54 -10.63 5.91 12.42
CA ASP A 54 -9.32 6.51 12.67
C ASP A 54 -8.14 5.54 12.48
N SER A 55 -8.38 4.24 12.61
CA SER A 55 -7.32 3.24 12.72
C SER A 55 -7.63 1.93 12.02
N VAL A 56 -6.57 1.16 11.79
CA VAL A 56 -6.61 -0.26 11.46
C VAL A 56 -6.03 -1.02 12.63
N THR A 57 -6.72 -2.06 13.07
CA THR A 57 -6.18 -3.02 14.04
C THR A 57 -5.85 -4.31 13.31
N VAL A 58 -4.66 -4.85 13.56
CA VAL A 58 -4.26 -6.17 13.06
C VAL A 58 -3.86 -7.04 14.24
N GLU A 59 -4.31 -8.28 14.24
CA GLU A 59 -3.96 -9.28 15.25
C GLU A 59 -3.35 -10.51 14.58
N GLY A 60 -2.29 -11.07 15.18
CA GLY A 60 -1.59 -12.24 14.62
C GLY A 60 -0.50 -11.90 13.59
N VAL A 61 -0.08 -10.63 13.53
CA VAL A 61 1.11 -10.16 12.81
C VAL A 61 2.12 -9.65 13.85
N ASP A 62 3.36 -10.13 13.80
CA ASP A 62 4.37 -9.76 14.79
C ASP A 62 4.74 -8.26 14.72
N GLY A 63 4.72 -7.59 15.87
CA GLY A 63 5.20 -6.21 16.01
C GLY A 63 4.26 -5.10 15.52
N VAL A 64 3.13 -5.43 14.89
CA VAL A 64 2.12 -4.46 14.43
C VAL A 64 0.78 -4.78 15.08
N THR A 65 0.15 -3.78 15.69
CA THR A 65 -1.16 -3.96 16.33
C THR A 65 -2.15 -2.87 15.93
N THR A 66 -1.67 -1.64 15.70
CA THR A 66 -2.53 -0.53 15.28
C THR A 66 -1.79 0.37 14.29
N LEU A 67 -2.48 0.77 13.21
CA LEU A 67 -1.98 1.67 12.17
C LEU A 67 -2.99 2.80 11.96
N ASN A 68 -2.52 4.00 11.64
CA ASN A 68 -3.38 5.19 11.46
C ASN A 68 -3.16 5.80 10.07
N PRO A 69 -3.70 5.18 8.99
CA PRO A 69 -3.57 5.71 7.65
C PRO A 69 -4.31 7.05 7.51
N VAL A 70 -3.64 8.01 6.88
CA VAL A 70 -4.19 9.37 6.65
C VAL A 70 -4.89 9.42 5.29
N GLU A 71 -6.05 10.08 5.25
CA GLU A 71 -6.83 10.28 4.02
C GLU A 71 -5.98 10.91 2.92
N GLY A 72 -5.94 10.27 1.75
CA GLY A 72 -5.18 10.75 0.58
C GLY A 72 -3.64 10.66 0.68
N ALA A 73 -3.08 10.36 1.86
CA ALA A 73 -1.64 10.22 2.04
C ALA A 73 -1.10 8.91 1.43
N PRO A 74 0.25 8.79 1.26
CA PRO A 74 0.88 7.50 1.04
C PRO A 74 0.45 6.49 2.11
N GLY A 75 0.26 5.23 1.72
CA GLY A 75 -0.12 4.21 2.68
C GLY A 75 1.01 3.79 3.60
N ILE A 76 0.64 3.11 4.69
CA ILE A 76 1.59 2.54 5.64
C ILE A 76 1.91 1.12 5.19
N LEU A 77 3.18 0.80 5.01
CA LEU A 77 3.62 -0.53 4.60
C LEU A 77 3.68 -1.48 5.80
N VAL A 78 3.14 -2.68 5.60
CA VAL A 78 3.30 -3.84 6.46
C VAL A 78 3.96 -4.93 5.62
N ASP A 79 5.11 -5.40 6.07
CA ASP A 79 5.86 -6.46 5.39
C ASP A 79 5.27 -7.83 5.73
N ASP A 80 5.18 -8.69 4.71
CA ASP A 80 4.77 -10.08 4.82
C ASP A 80 5.65 -10.95 3.92
N GLY A 81 6.85 -11.27 4.41
CA GLY A 81 7.86 -11.98 3.63
C GLY A 81 8.29 -11.20 2.39
N GLU A 82 8.04 -11.75 1.20
CA GLU A 82 8.32 -11.09 -0.09
C GLU A 82 7.16 -10.19 -0.58
N ARG A 83 6.01 -10.22 0.11
CA ARG A 83 4.82 -9.46 -0.19
C ARG A 83 4.80 -8.16 0.63
N ARG A 84 4.28 -7.09 0.04
CA ARG A 84 3.99 -5.84 0.75
C ARG A 84 2.48 -5.63 0.86
N ILE A 85 2.03 -5.22 2.05
CA ILE A 85 0.66 -4.82 2.31
C ILE A 85 0.67 -3.32 2.60
N GLU A 86 0.14 -2.50 1.69
CA GLU A 86 -0.02 -1.06 1.87
C GLU A 86 -1.40 -0.77 2.47
N VAL A 87 -1.43 -0.21 3.69
CA VAL A 87 -2.64 0.22 4.38
C VAL A 87 -2.96 1.67 4.00
N ILE A 88 -4.08 1.90 3.33
CA ILE A 88 -4.49 3.22 2.82
C ILE A 88 -5.85 3.66 3.37
N ARG A 89 -6.05 4.97 3.50
CA ARG A 89 -7.37 5.56 3.75
C ARG A 89 -7.84 6.36 2.55
N ARG A 90 -9.01 6.03 2.02
CA ARG A 90 -9.61 6.68 0.86
C ARG A 90 -11.10 6.87 1.08
N THR A 91 -11.56 8.11 0.87
CA THR A 91 -12.97 8.50 0.99
C THR A 91 -13.59 8.07 2.34
N GLY A 92 -12.83 8.16 3.43
CA GLY A 92 -13.26 7.79 4.78
C GLY A 92 -13.18 6.29 5.11
N ALA A 93 -12.92 5.42 4.14
CA ALA A 93 -12.77 3.99 4.35
C ALA A 93 -11.29 3.56 4.27
N VAL A 94 -10.97 2.40 4.86
CA VAL A 94 -9.62 1.84 4.84
C VAL A 94 -9.57 0.63 3.92
N ALA A 95 -8.49 0.51 3.15
CA ALA A 95 -8.21 -0.65 2.34
C ALA A 95 -6.78 -1.16 2.54
N LEU A 96 -6.62 -2.46 2.30
CA LEU A 96 -5.35 -3.14 2.12
C LEU A 96 -5.08 -3.26 0.62
N ARG A 97 -3.95 -2.71 0.19
CA ARG A 97 -3.39 -2.89 -1.14
C ARG A 97 -2.27 -3.91 -1.06
N VAL A 98 -2.32 -4.93 -1.89
CA VAL A 98 -1.40 -6.06 -1.83
C VAL A 98 -0.51 -6.07 -3.05
N HIS A 99 0.80 -6.18 -2.83
CA HIS A 99 1.82 -6.33 -3.86
C HIS A 99 2.54 -7.64 -3.62
N ASP A 100 2.23 -8.65 -4.42
CA ASP A 100 2.73 -10.01 -4.24
C ASP A 100 3.46 -10.49 -5.50
N PRO A 101 4.79 -10.74 -5.44
CA PRO A 101 5.57 -11.18 -6.60
C PRO A 101 5.23 -12.63 -7.02
N LYS A 102 4.55 -13.39 -6.17
CA LYS A 102 4.12 -14.77 -6.42
C LYS A 102 2.65 -14.86 -6.84
N ALA A 103 1.94 -13.74 -6.95
CA ALA A 103 0.58 -13.73 -7.45
C ALA A 103 0.51 -14.34 -8.85
N SER A 104 -0.53 -15.13 -9.11
CA SER A 104 -0.76 -15.69 -10.43
C SER A 104 -1.00 -14.56 -11.43
N THR A 105 -0.19 -14.49 -12.48
CA THR A 105 -0.48 -13.72 -13.69
C THR A 105 -1.31 -14.57 -14.65
N LEU A 106 -2.37 -14.00 -15.23
CA LEU A 106 -3.20 -14.65 -16.25
C LEU A 106 -2.44 -14.92 -17.55
#